data_AF-A0A1C5AE76-F1
#
_entry.id   AF-A0A1C5AE76-F1
#
_cell.length_a   1.000
_cell.length_b   1.000
_cell.length_c   1.000
_cell.angle_alpha   90.00
_cell.angle_beta   90.00
_cell.angle_gamma   90.00
#
_symmetry.space_group_name_H-M   'P 1'
#
loop_
_entity.id
_entity.type
_entity.pdbx_description
1 polymer ?
#
loop_
_entity_poly.entity_id
_entity_poly.type
_entity_poly.pdbx_seq_one_letter_code
_entity_poly.pdbx_strand_id
1 'polypeptide(L)'
;MTPLRAPLARYAERLHRAAGDTHHVASPLGAWLLLALTGPAATGDARAALAEALGADPDDAAAEARALLAAPHPMVAAATALWERTPAAELAAWRATLPEATERGPLPEQAALDAWARERTGGLIDRFPVDVAPDTLLVLASALATRVSWADPFDTAPGTELGAGSAWSSRLRWVLRTPPFRHRCWLAATDRAGAVAVHAAPARTGDDGTGMLVVSVAAAREVPAADVLAAAQELAGAAALSPGNSLPGHLSLFDLPLGETPLWTLREEPVNTFAPGGREERATAVLPCWSASSRHDLTAPGFGFDAAARALGGLLGLTGPGFDAAQSAVARFGRYGFEAAAVTAFGMVAGLPPEGVARVAELRFGHPYAVVAVTTDPAGGPWHALPVYSAWVAEPEELPADEAG
;
A
#
# COMPACT_ATOMS: atom_id res chain seq x y z
N MET A 1 3.07 13.01 14.91
CA MET A 1 2.63 11.76 14.22
C MET A 1 1.33 12.09 13.52
N THR A 2 1.15 11.73 12.25
CA THR A 2 -0.15 11.91 11.57
C THR A 2 -1.18 11.05 12.31
N PRO A 3 -2.28 11.62 12.85
CA PRO A 3 -3.20 10.90 13.75
C PRO A 3 -3.86 9.69 13.06
N LEU A 4 -3.98 9.75 11.74
CA LEU A 4 -4.63 8.77 10.88
C LEU A 4 -3.90 7.42 10.73
N ARG A 5 -2.59 7.31 10.99
CA ARG A 5 -1.83 6.08 10.67
C ARG A 5 -2.26 4.84 11.45
N ALA A 6 -2.44 4.94 12.76
CA ALA A 6 -2.88 3.81 13.59
C ALA A 6 -4.34 3.39 13.29
N PRO A 7 -5.29 4.33 13.10
CA PRO A 7 -6.59 4.05 12.49
C PRO A 7 -6.50 3.27 11.17
N LEU A 8 -5.71 3.74 10.19
CA LEU A 8 -5.55 3.06 8.90
C LEU A 8 -4.92 1.68 9.00
N ALA A 9 -3.89 1.49 9.84
CA ALA A 9 -3.27 0.19 10.04
C ALA A 9 -4.26 -0.85 10.59
N ARG A 10 -5.11 -0.46 11.55
CA ARG A 10 -6.21 -1.31 12.04
C ARG A 10 -7.25 -1.61 10.95
N TYR A 11 -7.60 -0.62 10.14
CA TYR A 11 -8.57 -0.80 9.06
C TYR A 11 -8.02 -1.72 7.95
N ALA A 12 -6.75 -1.57 7.60
CA ALA A 12 -6.04 -2.47 6.68
C ALA A 12 -6.05 -3.91 7.19
N GLU A 13 -5.81 -4.11 8.49
CA GLU A 13 -5.84 -5.42 9.12
C GLU A 13 -7.23 -6.07 9.07
N ARG A 14 -8.32 -5.30 9.25
CA ARG A 14 -9.70 -5.79 9.06
C ARG A 14 -9.92 -6.26 7.61
N LEU A 15 -9.51 -5.46 6.63
CA LEU A 15 -9.69 -5.74 5.20
C LEU A 15 -8.90 -6.99 4.77
N HIS A 16 -7.61 -7.06 5.12
CA HIS A 16 -6.77 -8.21 4.79
C HIS A 16 -7.21 -9.52 5.45
N ARG A 17 -7.74 -9.47 6.69
CA ARG A 17 -8.31 -10.69 7.32
C ARG A 17 -9.51 -11.25 6.55
N ALA A 18 -10.34 -10.40 5.95
CA ALA A 18 -11.48 -10.85 5.15
C ALA A 18 -11.08 -11.31 3.74
N ALA A 19 -10.05 -10.69 3.15
CA ALA A 19 -9.49 -11.10 1.87
C ALA A 19 -8.78 -12.47 1.94
N GLY A 20 -8.26 -12.84 3.12
CA GLY A 20 -7.63 -14.14 3.35
C GLY A 20 -6.15 -14.18 2.96
N ASP A 21 -5.68 -15.36 2.54
CA ASP A 21 -4.29 -15.66 2.19
C ASP A 21 -4.05 -15.90 0.69
N THR A 22 -5.08 -15.73 -0.14
CA THR A 22 -5.00 -15.73 -1.61
C THR A 22 -4.30 -14.48 -2.14
N HIS A 23 -3.79 -14.50 -3.37
CA HIS A 23 -3.15 -13.32 -3.94
C HIS A 23 -4.16 -12.17 -4.09
N HIS A 24 -3.89 -11.02 -3.45
CA HIS A 24 -4.79 -9.87 -3.51
C HIS A 24 -4.08 -8.53 -3.25
N VAL A 25 -4.73 -7.45 -3.69
CA VAL A 25 -4.39 -6.06 -3.37
C VAL A 25 -5.62 -5.33 -2.82
N ALA A 26 -5.42 -4.37 -1.92
CA ALA A 26 -6.45 -3.50 -1.37
C ALA A 26 -5.97 -2.05 -1.23
N SER A 27 -6.92 -1.13 -1.12
CA SER A 27 -6.69 0.24 -0.66
C SER A 27 -7.45 0.51 0.65
N PRO A 28 -6.84 0.23 1.81
CA PRO A 28 -7.44 0.53 3.10
C PRO A 28 -7.84 2.01 3.23
N LEU A 29 -7.03 2.93 2.67
CA LEU A 29 -7.31 4.36 2.66
C LEU A 29 -8.57 4.70 1.84
N GLY A 30 -8.76 4.13 0.65
CA GLY A 30 -9.93 4.43 -0.18
C GLY A 30 -11.25 4.07 0.52
N ALA A 31 -11.31 2.89 1.13
CA ALA A 31 -12.48 2.46 1.89
C ALA A 31 -12.67 3.26 3.20
N TRP A 32 -11.58 3.56 3.92
CA TRP A 32 -11.64 4.39 5.13
C TRP A 32 -12.12 5.83 4.83
N LEU A 33 -11.69 6.44 3.73
CA LEU A 33 -12.13 7.78 3.30
C LEU A 33 -13.64 7.83 3.07
N LEU A 34 -14.22 6.81 2.43
CA LEU A 34 -15.67 6.73 2.21
C LEU A 34 -16.45 6.71 3.52
N LEU A 35 -16.04 5.85 4.45
CA LEU A 35 -16.65 5.76 5.78
C LEU A 35 -16.53 7.08 6.54
N ALA A 36 -15.36 7.70 6.53
CA ALA A 36 -15.09 8.97 7.20
C ALA A 36 -15.99 10.10 6.67
N LEU A 37 -16.24 10.16 5.36
CA LEU A 37 -17.15 11.14 4.75
C LEU A 37 -18.62 10.96 5.15
N THR A 38 -19.02 9.80 5.68
CA THR A 38 -20.36 9.61 6.28
C THR A 38 -20.45 9.99 7.76
N GLY A 39 -19.32 10.27 8.41
CA GLY A 39 -19.25 10.62 9.84
C GLY A 39 -20.24 11.69 10.31
N PRO A 40 -20.38 12.84 9.60
CA PRO A 40 -21.29 13.92 10.00
C PRO A 40 -22.79 13.57 9.88
N ALA A 41 -23.14 12.46 9.21
CA ALA A 41 -24.51 11.93 9.18
C ALA A 41 -24.78 10.91 10.31
N ALA A 42 -23.74 10.39 10.96
CA ALA A 42 -23.85 9.27 11.87
C ALA A 42 -24.25 9.70 13.29
N THR A 43 -25.33 9.10 13.80
CA THR A 43 -25.85 9.32 15.15
C THR A 43 -26.10 7.99 15.87
N GLY A 44 -26.20 8.02 17.20
CA GLY A 44 -26.50 6.84 18.03
C GLY A 44 -25.61 5.62 17.74
N ASP A 45 -26.22 4.44 17.64
CA ASP A 45 -25.52 3.17 17.39
C ASP A 45 -24.80 3.12 16.03
N ALA A 46 -25.26 3.90 15.03
CA ALA A 46 -24.55 4.03 13.76
C ALA A 46 -23.24 4.81 13.95
N ARG A 47 -23.24 5.87 14.76
CA ARG A 47 -22.01 6.60 15.11
C ARG A 47 -21.03 5.71 15.89
N ALA A 48 -21.50 4.94 16.85
CA ALA A 48 -20.66 4.05 17.65
C ALA A 48 -19.98 2.96 16.80
N ALA A 49 -20.75 2.28 15.93
CA ALA A 49 -20.20 1.27 15.02
C ALA A 49 -19.24 1.86 13.97
N LEU A 50 -19.55 3.06 13.45
CA LEU A 50 -18.67 3.77 12.51
C LEU A 50 -17.36 4.19 13.18
N ALA A 51 -17.40 4.66 14.43
CA ALA A 51 -16.22 5.01 15.21
C ALA A 51 -15.30 3.79 15.47
N GLU A 52 -15.89 2.63 15.76
CA GLU A 52 -15.15 1.37 15.97
C GLU A 52 -14.47 0.87 14.69
N ALA A 53 -15.17 0.97 13.55
CA ALA A 53 -14.63 0.62 12.24
C ALA A 53 -13.50 1.58 11.82
N LEU A 54 -13.74 2.89 11.88
CA LEU A 54 -12.75 3.92 11.56
C LEU A 54 -11.56 3.90 12.53
N GLY A 55 -11.76 3.48 13.77
CA GLY A 55 -10.78 3.57 14.84
C GLY A 55 -10.48 5.00 15.29
N ALA A 56 -11.42 5.93 15.11
CA ALA A 56 -11.36 7.35 15.43
C ALA A 56 -12.79 7.89 15.67
N ASP A 57 -12.95 9.08 16.24
CA ASP A 57 -14.27 9.73 16.25
C ASP A 57 -14.71 10.06 14.79
N PRO A 58 -15.99 9.86 14.41
CA PRO A 58 -16.41 10.05 13.02
C PRO A 58 -16.31 11.49 12.50
N ASP A 59 -16.40 12.52 13.35
CA ASP A 59 -16.27 13.92 12.88
C ASP A 59 -14.80 14.31 12.72
N ASP A 60 -13.93 13.84 13.61
CA ASP A 60 -12.47 13.96 13.47
C ASP A 60 -12.00 13.24 12.20
N ALA A 61 -12.49 12.01 11.97
CA ALA A 61 -12.20 11.25 10.76
C ALA A 61 -12.68 11.99 9.50
N ALA A 62 -13.89 12.58 9.54
CA ALA A 62 -14.40 13.39 8.44
C ALA A 62 -13.57 14.66 8.21
N ALA A 63 -13.01 15.28 9.25
CA ALA A 63 -12.09 16.41 9.12
C ALA A 63 -10.78 16.00 8.45
N GLU A 64 -10.16 14.90 8.87
CA GLU A 64 -8.93 14.35 8.27
C GLU A 64 -9.14 13.94 6.79
N ALA A 65 -10.25 13.26 6.48
CA ALA A 65 -10.59 12.90 5.10
C ALA A 65 -10.73 14.13 4.20
N ARG A 66 -11.36 15.20 4.69
CA ARG A 66 -11.48 16.47 3.96
C ARG A 66 -10.15 17.19 3.80
N ALA A 67 -9.28 17.17 4.83
CA ALA A 67 -7.95 17.77 4.76
C ALA A 67 -7.06 17.09 3.71
N LEU A 68 -7.12 15.76 3.61
CA LEU A 68 -6.42 14.98 2.58
C LEU A 68 -6.92 15.30 1.17
N LEU A 69 -8.24 15.33 0.98
CA LEU A 69 -8.86 15.58 -0.32
C LEU A 69 -8.76 17.04 -0.77
N ALA A 70 -8.60 18.00 0.15
CA ALA A 70 -8.35 19.40 -0.15
C ALA A 70 -6.88 19.69 -0.53
N ALA A 71 -5.95 18.82 -0.15
CA ALA A 71 -4.52 18.93 -0.45
C ALA A 71 -4.01 17.62 -1.10
N PRO A 72 -4.44 17.31 -2.35
CA PRO A 72 -4.14 16.03 -2.99
C PRO A 72 -2.63 15.82 -3.18
N HIS A 73 -2.17 14.60 -2.94
CA HIS A 73 -0.77 14.23 -3.14
C HIS A 73 -0.48 14.03 -4.64
N PRO A 74 0.63 14.57 -5.21
CA PRO A 74 0.91 14.45 -6.65
C PRO A 74 0.90 13.03 -7.21
N MET A 75 1.27 12.04 -6.38
CA MET A 75 1.33 10.61 -6.75
C MET A 75 0.07 9.79 -6.43
N VAL A 76 -0.98 10.43 -5.90
CA VAL A 76 -2.26 9.77 -5.62
C VAL A 76 -3.35 10.63 -6.23
N ALA A 77 -3.78 10.27 -7.44
CA ALA A 77 -5.02 10.78 -7.98
C ALA A 77 -6.16 10.32 -7.05
N ALA A 78 -6.76 11.27 -6.34
CA ALA A 78 -7.82 11.02 -5.39
C ALA A 78 -9.08 11.77 -5.84
N ALA A 79 -10.15 11.03 -6.10
CA ALA A 79 -11.45 11.56 -6.47
C ALA A 79 -12.54 11.01 -5.57
N THR A 80 -13.57 11.81 -5.33
CA THR A 80 -14.79 11.39 -4.62
C THR A 80 -16.01 11.85 -5.40
N ALA A 81 -17.08 11.06 -5.34
CA ALA A 81 -18.34 11.40 -5.98
C ALA A 81 -19.54 10.98 -5.12
N LEU A 82 -20.62 11.75 -5.21
CA LEU A 82 -21.93 11.43 -4.69
C LEU A 82 -22.96 11.60 -5.81
N TRP A 83 -23.61 10.51 -6.21
CA TRP A 83 -24.74 10.57 -7.12
C TRP A 83 -26.03 10.17 -6.42
N GLU A 84 -27.08 10.98 -6.59
CA GLU A 84 -28.40 10.77 -5.98
C GLU A 84 -29.43 10.52 -7.09
N ARG A 85 -30.30 9.52 -6.97
CA ARG A 85 -31.37 9.29 -7.97
C ARG A 85 -32.36 10.46 -8.01
N THR A 86 -32.74 10.92 -6.83
CA THR A 86 -33.53 12.13 -6.61
C THR A 86 -32.90 12.84 -5.41
N PRO A 87 -32.35 14.07 -5.57
CA PRO A 87 -31.69 14.77 -4.47
C PRO A 87 -32.63 15.04 -3.29
N ALA A 88 -32.29 14.52 -2.11
CA ALA A 88 -33.13 14.64 -0.92
C ALA A 88 -32.81 15.94 -0.16
N ALA A 89 -33.85 16.65 0.30
CA ALA A 89 -33.68 17.89 1.07
C ALA A 89 -33.04 17.60 2.44
N GLU A 90 -33.36 16.45 3.00
CA GLU A 90 -32.90 15.90 4.27
C GLU A 90 -31.38 15.64 4.25
N LEU A 91 -30.83 15.25 3.10
CA LEU A 91 -29.39 15.08 2.91
C LEU A 91 -28.64 16.41 2.73
N ALA A 92 -29.31 17.55 2.55
CA ALA A 92 -28.65 18.81 2.18
C ALA A 92 -27.57 19.27 3.18
N ALA A 93 -27.82 19.11 4.48
CA ALA A 93 -26.87 19.49 5.53
C ALA A 93 -25.59 18.64 5.47
N TRP A 94 -25.73 17.31 5.36
CA TRP A 94 -24.58 16.40 5.19
C TRP A 94 -23.85 16.65 3.85
N ARG A 95 -24.57 16.84 2.74
CA ARG A 95 -23.99 17.12 1.41
C ARG A 95 -23.17 18.41 1.35
N ALA A 96 -23.46 19.38 2.23
CA ALA A 96 -22.67 20.59 2.40
C ALA A 96 -21.37 20.37 3.22
N THR A 97 -21.23 19.22 3.90
CA THR A 97 -19.99 18.87 4.62
C THR A 97 -18.93 18.22 3.74
N LEU A 98 -19.32 17.65 2.59
CA LEU A 98 -18.42 16.96 1.67
C LEU A 98 -17.36 17.91 1.07
N PRO A 99 -16.16 17.41 0.71
CA PRO A 99 -15.14 18.18 0.01
C PRO A 99 -15.69 18.92 -1.22
N GLU A 100 -15.19 20.12 -1.49
CA GLU A 100 -15.64 20.92 -2.65
C GLU A 100 -15.39 20.18 -3.98
N ALA A 101 -14.27 19.44 -4.06
CA ALA A 101 -13.88 18.60 -5.19
C ALA A 101 -14.72 17.31 -5.34
N THR A 102 -15.68 17.03 -4.45
CA THR A 102 -16.60 15.89 -4.59
C THR A 102 -17.58 16.13 -5.74
N GLU A 103 -17.48 15.30 -6.78
CA GLU A 103 -18.38 15.32 -7.92
C GLU A 103 -19.81 14.99 -7.47
N ARG A 104 -20.80 15.74 -7.96
CA ARG A 104 -22.20 15.63 -7.53
C ARG A 104 -23.15 15.69 -8.71
N GLY A 105 -24.18 14.85 -8.71
CA GLY A 105 -25.15 14.81 -9.81
C GLY A 105 -26.26 13.76 -9.65
N PRO A 106 -27.11 13.59 -10.68
CA PRO A 106 -28.07 12.50 -10.73
C PRO A 106 -27.34 11.14 -10.80
N LEU A 107 -27.93 10.09 -10.24
CA LEU A 107 -27.45 8.70 -10.37
C LEU A 107 -27.40 8.30 -11.85
N PRO A 108 -26.20 8.07 -12.42
CA PRO A 108 -26.07 7.75 -13.84
C PRO A 108 -26.20 6.24 -14.09
N GLU A 109 -26.35 5.85 -15.36
CA GLU A 109 -26.34 4.44 -15.76
C GLU A 109 -24.96 3.79 -15.57
N GLN A 110 -24.92 2.47 -15.46
CA GLN A 110 -23.70 1.69 -15.19
C GLN A 110 -22.52 2.04 -16.12
N ALA A 111 -22.77 2.20 -17.42
CA ALA A 111 -21.73 2.53 -18.39
C ALA A 111 -21.02 3.87 -18.12
N ALA A 112 -21.71 4.84 -17.49
CA ALA A 112 -21.13 6.11 -17.09
C ALA A 112 -20.36 6.00 -15.76
N LEU A 113 -20.77 5.12 -14.83
CA LEU A 113 -19.97 4.78 -13.64
C LEU A 113 -18.69 4.05 -14.03
N ASP A 114 -18.76 3.12 -14.99
CA ASP A 114 -17.60 2.41 -15.54
C ASP A 114 -16.66 3.37 -16.27
N ALA A 115 -17.21 4.35 -17.01
CA ALA A 115 -16.41 5.43 -17.62
C ALA A 115 -15.72 6.32 -16.57
N TRP A 116 -16.44 6.71 -15.50
CA TRP A 116 -15.89 7.48 -14.39
C TRP A 116 -14.77 6.73 -13.67
N ALA A 117 -14.96 5.44 -13.38
CA ALA A 117 -13.95 4.59 -12.77
C ALA A 117 -12.68 4.54 -13.64
N ARG A 118 -12.83 4.32 -14.95
CA ARG A 118 -11.72 4.30 -15.91
C ARG A 118 -11.00 5.64 -15.99
N GLU A 119 -11.71 6.75 -16.07
CA GLU A 119 -11.12 8.09 -16.13
C GLU A 119 -10.36 8.43 -14.84
N ARG A 120 -11.02 8.32 -13.68
CA ARG A 120 -10.42 8.68 -12.38
C ARG A 120 -9.30 7.74 -11.94
N THR A 121 -9.21 6.54 -12.50
CA THR A 121 -8.10 5.60 -12.25
C THR A 121 -7.05 5.57 -13.37
N GLY A 122 -7.14 6.45 -14.37
CA GLY A 122 -6.18 6.52 -15.46
C GLY A 122 -6.08 5.22 -16.28
N GLY A 123 -7.20 4.49 -16.40
CA GLY A 123 -7.34 3.23 -17.12
C GLY A 123 -7.21 1.96 -16.28
N LEU A 124 -6.87 2.04 -14.99
CA LEU A 124 -6.57 0.84 -14.17
C LEU A 124 -7.81 0.05 -13.73
N ILE A 125 -8.96 0.71 -13.57
CA ILE A 125 -10.23 0.07 -13.17
C ILE A 125 -11.28 0.32 -14.26
N ASP A 126 -11.55 -0.70 -15.06
CA ASP A 126 -12.47 -0.64 -16.21
C ASP A 126 -13.97 -0.65 -15.86
N ARG A 127 -14.33 -1.22 -14.71
CA ARG A 127 -15.71 -1.40 -14.26
C ARG A 127 -15.87 -0.91 -12.82
N PHE A 128 -16.94 -0.17 -12.56
CA PHE A 128 -17.29 0.31 -11.23
C PHE A 128 -17.64 -0.89 -10.31
N PRO A 129 -17.24 -0.88 -9.02
CA PRO A 129 -17.29 -2.08 -8.18
C PRO A 129 -18.70 -2.52 -7.75
N VAL A 130 -19.71 -1.65 -7.88
CA VAL A 130 -21.12 -1.89 -7.50
C VAL A 130 -22.01 -1.74 -8.74
N ASP A 131 -23.07 -2.55 -8.82
CA ASP A 131 -24.08 -2.46 -9.89
C ASP A 131 -25.25 -1.57 -9.46
N VAL A 132 -25.74 -0.69 -10.34
CA VAL A 132 -26.90 0.16 -10.05
C VAL A 132 -28.19 -0.64 -10.17
N ALA A 133 -28.79 -0.97 -9.02
CA ALA A 133 -30.06 -1.68 -8.94
C ALA A 133 -31.27 -0.73 -9.11
N PRO A 134 -32.46 -1.24 -9.47
CA PRO A 134 -33.69 -0.43 -9.62
C PRO A 134 -34.16 0.29 -8.36
N ASP A 135 -33.60 0.01 -7.18
CA ASP A 135 -33.88 0.62 -5.88
C ASP A 135 -32.71 1.42 -5.28
N THR A 136 -31.52 1.43 -5.90
CA THR A 136 -30.36 2.24 -5.47
C THR A 136 -30.70 3.73 -5.41
N LEU A 137 -30.82 4.29 -4.20
CA LEU A 137 -31.19 5.70 -3.99
C LEU A 137 -30.03 6.67 -4.19
N LEU A 138 -28.82 6.27 -3.77
CA LEU A 138 -27.59 7.05 -3.91
C LEU A 138 -26.37 6.11 -4.04
N VAL A 139 -25.29 6.65 -4.60
CA VAL A 139 -23.96 6.02 -4.63
C VAL A 139 -22.94 7.05 -4.15
N LEU A 140 -22.18 6.69 -3.10
CA LEU A 140 -21.00 7.44 -2.64
C LEU A 140 -19.75 6.66 -3.06
N ALA A 141 -18.84 7.30 -3.78
CA ALA A 141 -17.68 6.66 -4.40
C ALA A 141 -16.37 7.37 -4.10
N SER A 142 -15.29 6.60 -4.02
CA SER A 142 -13.92 7.10 -4.01
C SER A 142 -13.11 6.35 -5.04
N ALA A 143 -12.25 7.04 -5.77
CA ALA A 143 -11.23 6.44 -6.61
C ALA A 143 -9.86 6.96 -6.15
N LEU A 144 -8.97 6.02 -5.81
CA LEU A 144 -7.55 6.30 -5.58
C LEU A 144 -6.77 5.59 -6.68
N ALA A 145 -5.86 6.30 -7.35
CA ALA A 145 -4.98 5.71 -8.34
C ALA A 145 -3.58 6.32 -8.30
N THR A 146 -2.59 5.48 -8.62
CA THR A 146 -1.17 5.80 -8.55
C THR A 146 -0.48 5.13 -9.72
N ARG A 147 0.39 5.87 -10.41
CA ARG A 147 1.28 5.37 -11.47
C ARG A 147 2.65 6.02 -11.22
N VAL A 148 3.62 5.23 -10.75
CA VAL A 148 4.93 5.74 -10.30
C VAL A 148 6.09 4.87 -10.77
N SER A 149 7.13 5.51 -11.29
CA SER A 149 8.38 4.85 -11.65
C SER A 149 9.30 4.71 -10.44
N TRP A 150 10.12 3.66 -10.41
CA TRP A 150 11.18 3.56 -9.40
C TRP A 150 12.20 4.68 -9.62
N ALA A 151 12.76 5.22 -8.53
CA ALA A 151 13.84 6.20 -8.64
C ALA A 151 15.11 5.58 -9.27
N ASP A 152 15.33 4.29 -9.02
CA ASP A 152 16.33 3.45 -9.66
C ASP A 152 15.65 2.11 -10.04
N PRO A 153 15.58 1.73 -11.33
CA PRO A 153 14.97 0.47 -11.75
C PRO A 153 15.66 -0.77 -11.19
N PHE A 154 14.95 -1.90 -11.20
CA PHE A 154 15.54 -3.19 -10.85
C PHE A 154 16.46 -3.74 -11.94
N ASP A 155 17.48 -4.46 -11.52
CA ASP A 155 18.26 -5.36 -12.37
C ASP A 155 17.51 -6.70 -12.53
N THR A 156 17.94 -7.53 -13.48
CA THR A 156 17.34 -8.85 -13.74
C THR A 156 18.24 -9.97 -13.23
N ALA A 157 17.63 -11.02 -12.68
CA ALA A 157 18.29 -12.19 -12.11
C ALA A 157 17.58 -13.49 -12.54
N PRO A 158 18.28 -14.62 -12.73
CA PRO A 158 17.62 -15.92 -12.92
C PRO A 158 16.71 -16.28 -11.74
N GLY A 159 15.51 -16.83 -12.01
CA GLY A 159 14.54 -17.17 -10.95
C GLY A 159 15.05 -18.19 -9.91
N THR A 160 16.09 -18.95 -10.23
CA THR A 160 16.83 -19.80 -9.29
C THR A 160 17.44 -19.03 -8.11
N GLU A 161 17.69 -17.73 -8.25
CA GLU A 161 18.26 -16.88 -7.19
C GLU A 161 17.28 -16.62 -6.03
N LEU A 162 15.98 -16.88 -6.21
CA LEU A 162 15.01 -16.97 -5.09
C LEU A 162 15.34 -18.09 -4.08
N GLY A 163 16.29 -18.98 -4.40
CA GLY A 163 16.79 -20.03 -3.54
C GLY A 163 16.10 -21.38 -3.73
N ALA A 164 16.77 -22.45 -3.30
CA ALA A 164 16.26 -23.82 -3.44
C ALA A 164 14.99 -24.08 -2.60
N GLY A 165 14.81 -23.32 -1.51
CA GLY A 165 13.61 -23.36 -0.67
C GLY A 165 12.44 -22.49 -1.17
N SER A 166 12.54 -21.86 -2.34
CA SER A 166 11.47 -21.04 -2.92
C SER A 166 10.29 -21.89 -3.42
N ALA A 167 9.07 -21.35 -3.33
CA ALA A 167 7.89 -21.92 -3.97
C ALA A 167 7.79 -21.63 -5.49
N TRP A 168 8.68 -20.77 -6.01
CA TRP A 168 8.55 -20.10 -7.31
C TRP A 168 9.79 -20.22 -8.20
N SER A 169 10.96 -20.57 -7.66
CA SER A 169 12.24 -20.61 -8.39
C SER A 169 12.29 -21.56 -9.60
N SER A 170 11.41 -22.56 -9.65
CA SER A 170 11.24 -23.48 -10.78
C SER A 170 10.16 -23.04 -11.79
N ARG A 171 9.35 -22.04 -11.44
CA ARG A 171 8.25 -21.50 -12.27
C ARG A 171 8.63 -20.21 -12.99
N LEU A 172 9.61 -19.46 -12.47
CA LEU A 172 10.06 -18.19 -13.00
C LEU A 172 11.44 -18.34 -13.63
N ARG A 173 11.59 -17.86 -14.86
CA ARG A 173 12.86 -17.79 -15.57
C ARG A 173 13.68 -16.60 -15.08
N TRP A 174 13.02 -15.47 -14.87
CA TRP A 174 13.62 -14.22 -14.42
C TRP A 174 12.89 -13.64 -13.21
N VAL A 175 13.64 -12.95 -12.36
CA VAL A 175 13.18 -12.18 -11.20
C VAL A 175 13.93 -10.85 -11.15
N LEU A 176 13.44 -9.96 -10.30
CA LEU A 176 14.02 -8.64 -10.07
C LEU A 176 15.11 -8.72 -8.99
N ARG A 177 16.25 -8.08 -9.23
CA ARG A 177 17.34 -7.88 -8.28
C ARG A 177 17.48 -6.40 -7.97
N THR A 178 17.59 -6.04 -6.69
CA THR A 178 17.70 -4.64 -6.29
C THR A 178 18.96 -3.98 -6.86
N PRO A 179 18.88 -2.76 -7.39
CA PRO A 179 20.04 -2.00 -7.84
C PRO A 179 20.99 -1.69 -6.66
N PRO A 180 22.26 -1.37 -6.93
CA PRO A 180 23.27 -1.14 -5.88
C PRO A 180 23.03 0.11 -5.01
N PHE A 181 22.08 0.98 -5.37
CA PHE A 181 21.81 2.24 -4.67
C PHE A 181 20.30 2.50 -4.48
N ARG A 182 19.98 3.38 -3.51
CA ARG A 182 18.64 3.85 -3.08
C ARG A 182 17.63 2.81 -2.60
N HIS A 183 17.63 1.58 -3.12
CA HIS A 183 16.82 0.49 -2.57
C HIS A 183 17.41 0.11 -1.20
N ARG A 184 16.60 0.26 -0.14
CA ARG A 184 17.01 -0.13 1.21
C ARG A 184 16.61 -1.58 1.41
N CYS A 185 17.57 -2.43 1.75
CA CYS A 185 17.34 -3.81 2.13
C CYS A 185 17.85 -4.00 3.56
N TRP A 186 17.11 -4.69 4.42
CA TRP A 186 17.56 -5.00 5.79
C TRP A 186 16.79 -6.18 6.39
N LEU A 187 17.30 -6.68 7.52
CA LEU A 187 16.58 -7.59 8.39
C LEU A 187 15.99 -6.81 9.56
N ALA A 188 14.73 -7.07 9.92
CA ALA A 188 14.05 -6.39 11.02
C ALA A 188 13.48 -7.39 12.03
N ALA A 189 13.54 -7.06 13.31
CA ALA A 189 12.73 -7.69 14.35
C ALA A 189 11.36 -7.01 14.44
N THR A 190 10.32 -7.83 14.60
CA THR A 190 8.93 -7.38 14.74
C THR A 190 8.23 -8.22 15.81
N ASP A 191 7.33 -7.62 16.57
CA ASP A 191 6.65 -8.29 17.68
C ASP A 191 5.72 -9.42 17.21
N ARG A 192 5.20 -9.33 15.98
CA ARG A 192 4.19 -10.26 15.43
C ARG A 192 4.73 -11.27 14.43
N ALA A 193 5.71 -10.88 13.61
CA ALA A 193 6.25 -11.71 12.54
C ALA A 193 7.70 -12.20 12.81
N GLY A 194 8.26 -11.87 13.98
CA GLY A 194 9.62 -12.25 14.36
C GLY A 194 10.66 -11.52 13.51
N ALA A 195 11.71 -12.24 13.11
CA ALA A 195 12.73 -11.73 12.19
C ALA A 195 12.24 -11.80 10.74
N VAL A 196 12.20 -10.65 10.06
CA VAL A 196 11.67 -10.51 8.69
C VAL A 196 12.72 -9.91 7.75
N ALA A 197 12.67 -10.30 6.48
CA ALA A 197 13.40 -9.65 5.40
C ALA A 197 12.58 -8.46 4.87
N VAL A 198 13.23 -7.29 4.75
CA VAL A 198 12.59 -6.05 4.31
C VAL A 198 13.33 -5.46 3.11
N HIS A 199 12.56 -5.07 2.10
CA HIS A 199 13.01 -4.27 0.96
C HIS A 199 12.15 -3.01 0.89
N ALA A 200 12.75 -1.86 0.59
CA ALA A 200 12.03 -0.60 0.37
C ALA A 200 12.58 0.13 -0.87
N ALA A 201 11.74 0.29 -1.88
CA ALA A 201 12.03 1.05 -3.11
C ALA A 201 11.38 2.44 -3.06
N PRO A 202 12.15 3.53 -3.20
CA PRO A 202 11.57 4.85 -3.43
C PRO A 202 11.07 4.98 -4.88
N ALA A 203 9.85 5.46 -5.04
CA ALA A 203 9.26 5.85 -6.32
C ALA A 203 8.97 7.36 -6.29
N ARG A 204 9.31 8.09 -7.35
CA ARG A 204 9.19 9.56 -7.39
C ARG A 204 8.85 10.05 -8.79
N THR A 205 8.27 11.25 -8.85
CA THR A 205 8.29 12.07 -10.07
C THR A 205 8.59 13.51 -9.70
N GLY A 206 9.49 14.17 -10.42
CA GLY A 206 9.80 15.58 -10.21
C GLY A 206 10.78 15.86 -9.08
N ASP A 207 11.16 17.14 -8.98
CA ASP A 207 12.30 17.60 -8.18
C ASP A 207 11.93 18.06 -6.77
N ASP A 208 10.64 18.18 -6.44
CA ASP A 208 10.15 18.60 -5.11
C ASP A 208 10.37 17.54 -4.01
N GLY A 209 10.75 16.32 -4.41
CA GLY A 209 11.06 15.21 -3.52
C GLY A 209 9.83 14.48 -2.98
N THR A 210 8.61 14.87 -3.36
CA THR A 210 7.40 14.09 -3.12
C THR A 210 7.46 12.76 -3.89
N GLY A 211 6.73 11.76 -3.40
CA GLY A 211 6.87 10.41 -3.92
C GLY A 211 6.13 9.37 -3.10
N MET A 212 6.56 8.13 -3.27
CA MET A 212 6.12 7.00 -2.47
C MET A 212 7.31 6.13 -2.08
N LEU A 213 7.16 5.37 -1.01
CA LEU A 213 8.02 4.26 -0.67
C LEU A 213 7.18 2.99 -0.79
N VAL A 214 7.64 2.02 -1.58
CA VAL A 214 7.00 0.70 -1.67
C VAL A 214 7.87 -0.26 -0.88
N VAL A 215 7.28 -0.87 0.15
CA VAL A 215 7.98 -1.72 1.13
C VAL A 215 7.46 -3.14 1.03
N SER A 216 8.36 -4.08 0.76
CA SER A 216 8.12 -5.52 0.71
C SER A 216 8.63 -6.17 2.00
N VAL A 217 7.84 -7.03 2.64
CA VAL A 217 8.20 -7.74 3.87
C VAL A 217 7.88 -9.23 3.76
N ALA A 218 8.90 -10.07 3.97
CA ALA A 218 8.79 -11.53 4.01
C ALA A 218 9.20 -12.06 5.40
N ALA A 219 8.36 -12.89 5.99
CA ALA A 219 8.57 -13.54 7.30
C ALA A 219 8.68 -15.07 7.13
N ALA A 220 8.96 -15.81 8.20
CA ALA A 220 9.01 -17.28 8.09
C ALA A 220 7.66 -17.85 7.60
N ARG A 221 7.69 -18.97 6.86
CA ARG A 221 6.52 -19.50 6.12
C ARG A 221 5.34 -19.89 7.01
N GLU A 222 5.62 -20.16 8.28
CA GLU A 222 4.69 -20.49 9.35
C GLU A 222 4.01 -19.26 9.98
N VAL A 223 4.49 -18.04 9.70
CA VAL A 223 3.88 -16.79 10.20
C VAL A 223 2.59 -16.51 9.42
N PRO A 224 1.44 -16.27 10.09
CA PRO A 224 0.19 -15.95 9.43
C PRO A 224 0.29 -14.70 8.55
N ALA A 225 -0.32 -14.74 7.36
CA ALA A 225 -0.31 -13.61 6.40
C ALA A 225 -0.73 -12.27 7.03
N ALA A 226 -1.74 -12.29 7.91
CA ALA A 226 -2.22 -11.10 8.62
C ALA A 226 -1.17 -10.48 9.56
N ASP A 227 -0.28 -11.29 10.17
CA ASP A 227 0.80 -10.80 11.03
C ASP A 227 1.95 -10.20 10.20
N VAL A 228 2.25 -10.80 9.03
CA VAL A 228 3.22 -10.24 8.07
C VAL A 228 2.72 -8.91 7.50
N LEU A 229 1.44 -8.82 7.14
CA LEU A 229 0.79 -7.59 6.65
C LEU A 229 0.76 -6.49 7.72
N ALA A 230 0.48 -6.83 8.98
CA ALA A 230 0.54 -5.88 10.09
C ALA A 230 1.97 -5.34 10.30
N ALA A 231 2.97 -6.23 10.34
CA ALA A 231 4.37 -5.85 10.41
C ALA A 231 4.80 -4.97 9.22
N ALA A 232 4.31 -5.25 8.00
CA ALA A 232 4.60 -4.44 6.82
C ALA A 232 4.02 -3.02 6.91
N GLN A 233 2.81 -2.85 7.45
CA GLN A 233 2.20 -1.52 7.68
C GLN A 233 3.04 -0.68 8.67
N GLU A 234 3.48 -1.30 9.78
CA GLU A 234 4.31 -0.65 10.79
C GLU A 234 5.70 -0.26 10.24
N LEU A 235 6.38 -1.19 9.59
CA LEU A 235 7.70 -0.98 8.99
C LEU A 235 7.66 0.06 7.87
N ALA A 236 6.64 0.05 7.01
CA ALA A 236 6.48 1.04 5.94
C ALA A 236 6.28 2.45 6.49
N GLY A 237 5.37 2.60 7.47
CA GLY A 237 5.14 3.89 8.14
C GLY A 237 6.40 4.42 8.84
N ALA A 238 7.12 3.56 9.56
CA ALA A 238 8.38 3.94 10.22
C ALA A 238 9.49 4.32 9.23
N ALA A 239 9.61 3.57 8.12
CA ALA A 239 10.63 3.78 7.09
C ALA A 239 10.39 5.05 6.27
N ALA A 240 9.14 5.49 6.11
CA ALA A 240 8.79 6.78 5.51
C ALA A 240 9.10 7.98 6.43
N LEU A 241 8.91 7.82 7.74
CA LEU A 241 9.15 8.86 8.75
C LEU A 241 10.62 9.11 9.07
N SER A 242 11.48 8.16 8.71
CA SER A 242 12.90 8.17 9.04
C SER A 242 13.73 8.36 7.76
N PRO A 243 13.82 9.59 7.23
CA PRO A 243 14.62 9.87 6.03
C PRO A 243 16.11 9.63 6.31
N GLY A 244 16.79 8.99 5.36
CA GLY A 244 18.20 8.59 5.45
C GLY A 244 18.40 7.11 5.76
N ASN A 245 19.55 6.78 6.35
CA ASN A 245 20.01 5.40 6.60
C ASN A 245 19.41 4.76 7.86
N SER A 246 18.34 5.32 8.43
CA SER A 246 17.61 4.67 9.53
C SER A 246 16.79 3.51 8.99
N LEU A 247 16.91 2.36 9.65
CA LEU A 247 16.29 1.10 9.26
C LEU A 247 15.40 0.63 10.44
N PRO A 248 14.07 0.73 10.33
CA PRO A 248 13.16 0.35 11.42
C PRO A 248 13.32 -1.12 11.83
N GLY A 249 13.39 -1.37 13.14
CA GLY A 249 13.54 -2.72 13.70
C GLY A 249 14.87 -3.41 13.39
N HIS A 250 15.87 -2.71 12.86
CA HIS A 250 17.11 -3.28 12.32
C HIS A 250 17.78 -4.34 13.22
N LEU A 251 17.97 -5.53 12.66
CA LEU A 251 18.84 -6.57 13.19
C LEU A 251 20.21 -6.46 12.50
N SER A 252 21.27 -6.25 13.28
CA SER A 252 22.63 -6.28 12.74
C SER A 252 22.93 -7.65 12.14
N LEU A 253 23.46 -7.66 10.93
CA LEU A 253 23.95 -8.86 10.28
C LEU A 253 25.08 -9.53 11.09
N PHE A 254 25.77 -8.80 11.96
CA PHE A 254 26.80 -9.37 12.84
C PHE A 254 26.27 -10.16 14.03
N ASP A 255 25.01 -9.94 14.42
CA ASP A 255 24.37 -10.64 15.54
C ASP A 255 23.68 -11.96 15.09
N LEU A 256 23.73 -12.26 13.79
CA LEU A 256 23.10 -13.43 13.16
C LEU A 256 24.14 -14.50 12.76
N PRO A 257 23.75 -15.79 12.69
CA PRO A 257 24.62 -16.84 12.18
C PRO A 257 24.82 -16.71 10.66
N LEU A 258 26.06 -16.93 10.20
CA LEU A 258 26.35 -17.06 8.76
C LEU A 258 25.70 -18.34 8.20
N GLY A 259 25.34 -18.33 6.92
CA GLY A 259 24.74 -19.45 6.21
C GLY A 259 23.46 -19.09 5.45
N GLU A 260 22.76 -20.12 4.99
CA GLU A 260 21.53 -19.99 4.21
C GLU A 260 20.29 -20.29 5.06
N THR A 261 19.26 -19.46 4.89
CA THR A 261 17.91 -19.62 5.43
C THR A 261 16.90 -19.50 4.29
N PRO A 262 15.61 -19.83 4.49
CA PRO A 262 14.58 -19.62 3.47
C PRO A 262 14.38 -18.15 3.04
N LEU A 263 14.73 -17.19 3.91
CA LEU A 263 14.51 -15.75 3.70
C LEU A 263 15.76 -14.98 3.31
N TRP A 264 16.94 -15.48 3.65
CA TRP A 264 18.22 -14.83 3.31
C TRP A 264 19.40 -15.80 3.33
N THR A 265 20.43 -15.49 2.54
CA THR A 265 21.78 -16.03 2.75
C THR A 265 22.66 -14.93 3.32
N LEU A 266 23.38 -15.24 4.40
CA LEU A 266 24.32 -14.34 5.06
C LEU A 266 25.74 -14.88 4.93
N ARG A 267 26.65 -14.08 4.35
CA ARG A 267 28.08 -14.38 4.24
C ARG A 267 28.93 -13.27 4.84
N GLU A 268 30.21 -13.57 5.09
CA GLU A 268 31.23 -12.61 5.52
C GLU A 268 32.35 -12.58 4.48
N GLU A 269 32.77 -11.39 4.05
CA GLU A 269 33.81 -11.17 3.04
C GLU A 269 34.79 -10.07 3.50
N PRO A 270 36.11 -10.21 3.26
CA PRO A 270 37.06 -9.13 3.55
C PRO A 270 36.84 -7.97 2.56
N VAL A 271 36.82 -6.74 3.07
CA VAL A 271 36.62 -5.53 2.28
C VAL A 271 37.57 -4.43 2.73
N ASN A 272 37.81 -3.46 1.86
CA ASN A 272 38.34 -2.17 2.30
C ASN A 272 37.14 -1.28 2.65
N THR A 273 37.04 -0.82 3.90
CA THR A 273 35.91 0.00 4.36
C THR A 273 36.32 1.12 5.33
N PHE A 274 35.64 2.26 5.24
CA PHE A 274 35.69 3.32 6.25
C PHE A 274 34.60 3.17 7.33
N ALA A 275 33.85 2.07 7.32
CA ALA A 275 32.80 1.81 8.31
C ALA A 275 33.38 1.77 9.74
N PRO A 276 32.66 2.30 10.75
CA PRO A 276 33.12 2.28 12.14
C PRO A 276 33.52 0.88 12.61
N GLY A 277 34.74 0.76 13.16
CA GLY A 277 35.29 -0.52 13.61
C GLY A 277 35.64 -1.50 12.49
N GLY A 278 35.72 -1.06 11.23
CA GLY A 278 36.04 -1.91 10.08
C GLY A 278 34.94 -2.93 9.75
N ARG A 279 33.70 -2.68 10.19
CA ARG A 279 32.56 -3.59 10.06
C ARG A 279 31.48 -2.96 9.18
N GLU A 280 31.31 -3.52 7.99
CA GLU A 280 30.31 -3.08 7.03
C GLU A 280 29.16 -4.08 6.95
N GLU A 281 27.94 -3.58 6.76
CA GLU A 281 26.76 -4.41 6.52
C GLU A 281 26.18 -4.03 5.16
N ARG A 282 25.97 -5.03 4.29
CA ARG A 282 25.38 -4.87 2.97
C ARG A 282 24.21 -5.81 2.83
N ALA A 283 23.11 -5.33 2.29
CA ALA A 283 21.97 -6.18 1.95
C ALA A 283 21.49 -5.86 0.53
N THR A 284 21.16 -6.90 -0.22
CA THR A 284 20.48 -6.83 -1.52
C THR A 284 19.26 -7.74 -1.46
N ALA A 285 18.28 -7.55 -2.34
CA ALA A 285 17.12 -8.43 -2.42
C ALA A 285 16.88 -8.96 -3.83
N VAL A 286 16.33 -10.16 -3.90
CA VAL A 286 15.73 -10.76 -5.09
C VAL A 286 14.25 -11.05 -4.84
N LEU A 287 13.39 -10.59 -5.74
CA LEU A 287 11.94 -10.66 -5.64
C LEU A 287 11.29 -10.78 -7.03
N PRO A 288 10.14 -11.46 -7.16
CA PRO A 288 9.49 -11.64 -8.45
C PRO A 288 8.71 -10.40 -8.90
N CYS A 289 8.35 -10.38 -10.19
CA CYS A 289 7.25 -9.56 -10.69
C CYS A 289 5.90 -10.10 -10.22
N TRP A 290 4.88 -9.26 -10.18
CA TRP A 290 3.50 -9.66 -9.92
C TRP A 290 2.52 -8.59 -10.39
N SER A 291 1.30 -9.00 -10.70
CA SER A 291 0.15 -8.10 -10.85
C SER A 291 -1.05 -8.68 -10.11
N ALA A 292 -1.81 -7.80 -9.46
CA ALA A 292 -2.99 -8.17 -8.70
C ALA A 292 -4.18 -7.32 -9.17
N SER A 293 -5.31 -7.98 -9.38
CA SER A 293 -6.62 -7.35 -9.54
C SER A 293 -7.58 -8.01 -8.56
N SER A 294 -8.24 -7.22 -7.73
CA SER A 294 -9.07 -7.74 -6.64
C SER A 294 -10.34 -6.92 -6.49
N ARG A 295 -11.49 -7.60 -6.31
CA ARG A 295 -12.76 -6.99 -5.91
C ARG A 295 -13.15 -7.52 -4.54
N HIS A 296 -13.05 -6.68 -3.52
CA HIS A 296 -13.46 -6.98 -2.15
C HIS A 296 -14.94 -6.63 -1.96
N ASP A 297 -15.69 -7.55 -1.38
CA ASP A 297 -17.03 -7.30 -0.85
C ASP A 297 -16.89 -6.70 0.57
N LEU A 298 -17.45 -5.51 0.76
CA LEU A 298 -17.39 -4.74 2.01
C LEU A 298 -18.75 -4.68 2.71
N THR A 299 -19.74 -5.46 2.26
CA THR A 299 -21.06 -5.60 2.91
C THR A 299 -21.01 -6.43 4.19
N ALA A 300 -19.95 -7.24 4.37
CA ALA A 300 -19.77 -8.08 5.54
C ALA A 300 -19.71 -7.25 6.85
N PRO A 301 -20.30 -7.74 7.96
CA PRO A 301 -20.28 -7.03 9.24
C PRO A 301 -18.87 -6.72 9.75
N GLY A 302 -18.70 -5.55 10.38
CA GLY A 302 -17.43 -5.13 10.99
C GLY A 302 -16.56 -4.23 10.12
N PHE A 303 -16.95 -3.97 8.86
CA PHE A 303 -16.33 -2.96 8.00
C PHE A 303 -16.86 -1.53 8.20
N GLY A 304 -18.03 -1.37 8.82
CA GLY A 304 -18.65 -0.06 9.07
C GLY A 304 -19.53 0.48 7.94
N PHE A 305 -19.60 -0.17 6.77
CA PHE A 305 -20.51 0.24 5.70
C PHE A 305 -21.98 0.06 6.06
N ASP A 306 -22.31 -0.90 6.93
CA ASP A 306 -23.65 -1.03 7.54
C ASP A 306 -24.00 0.18 8.42
N ALA A 307 -23.01 0.76 9.09
CA ALA A 307 -23.18 1.93 9.95
C ALA A 307 -23.31 3.21 9.11
N ALA A 308 -22.51 3.33 8.05
CA ALA A 308 -22.63 4.38 7.04
C ALA A 308 -24.00 4.34 6.33
N ALA A 309 -24.49 3.15 5.93
CA ALA A 309 -25.80 2.96 5.33
C ALA A 309 -26.93 3.35 6.29
N ARG A 310 -26.85 2.95 7.58
CA ARG A 310 -27.80 3.36 8.63
C ARG A 310 -27.77 4.87 8.89
N ALA A 311 -26.60 5.51 8.85
CA ALA A 311 -26.46 6.95 9.02
C ALA A 311 -27.19 7.73 7.90
N LEU A 312 -26.89 7.42 6.63
CA LEU A 312 -27.52 8.06 5.48
C LEU A 312 -29.01 7.70 5.34
N GLY A 313 -29.38 6.44 5.62
CA GLY A 313 -30.76 5.99 5.64
C GLY A 313 -31.60 6.67 6.72
N GLY A 314 -31.03 6.92 7.90
CA GLY A 314 -31.69 7.63 8.99
C GLY A 314 -32.08 9.07 8.62
N LEU A 315 -31.25 9.77 7.84
CA LEU A 315 -31.60 11.09 7.29
C LEU A 315 -32.80 11.02 6.34
N LEU A 316 -32.94 9.92 5.59
CA LEU A 316 -34.07 9.65 4.69
C LEU A 316 -35.30 9.03 5.39
N GLY A 317 -35.27 8.86 6.72
CA GLY A 317 -36.33 8.21 7.49
C GLY A 317 -36.43 6.68 7.29
N LEU A 318 -35.38 6.05 6.74
CA LEU A 318 -35.33 4.61 6.45
C LEU A 318 -34.73 3.82 7.62
N THR A 319 -35.42 2.77 8.06
CA THR A 319 -34.94 1.85 9.10
C THR A 319 -34.29 0.62 8.46
N GLY A 320 -32.96 0.55 8.49
CA GLY A 320 -32.19 -0.59 7.96
C GLY A 320 -32.25 -0.71 6.43
N PRO A 321 -31.80 0.32 5.67
CA PRO A 321 -31.74 0.22 4.21
C PRO A 321 -30.77 -0.90 3.78
N GLY A 322 -31.10 -1.57 2.67
CA GLY A 322 -30.13 -2.39 1.95
C GLY A 322 -28.99 -1.53 1.40
N PHE A 323 -27.79 -2.09 1.34
CA PHE A 323 -26.61 -1.41 0.81
C PHE A 323 -25.66 -2.41 0.15
N ASP A 324 -25.05 -1.99 -0.95
CA ASP A 324 -23.91 -2.65 -1.56
C ASP A 324 -22.66 -1.82 -1.28
N ALA A 325 -21.58 -2.47 -0.86
CA ALA A 325 -20.28 -1.85 -0.67
C ALA A 325 -19.21 -2.79 -1.22
N ALA A 326 -18.38 -2.29 -2.14
CA ALA A 326 -17.31 -3.08 -2.71
C ALA A 326 -16.14 -2.18 -3.13
N GLN A 327 -14.93 -2.73 -3.10
CA GLN A 327 -13.72 -2.07 -3.56
C GLN A 327 -13.05 -2.90 -4.65
N SER A 328 -12.83 -2.30 -5.82
CA SER A 328 -11.87 -2.82 -6.78
C SER A 328 -10.50 -2.17 -6.55
N ALA A 329 -9.43 -2.95 -6.60
CA ALA A 329 -8.06 -2.48 -6.51
C ALA A 329 -7.17 -3.23 -7.51
N VAL A 330 -6.21 -2.52 -8.13
CA VAL A 330 -5.27 -3.06 -9.11
C VAL A 330 -3.86 -2.56 -8.79
N ALA A 331 -2.87 -3.42 -8.93
CA ALA A 331 -1.45 -3.09 -8.75
C ALA A 331 -0.56 -3.95 -9.65
N ARG A 332 0.55 -3.38 -10.13
CA ARG A 332 1.60 -4.09 -10.88
C ARG A 332 2.97 -3.72 -10.33
N PHE A 333 3.83 -4.72 -10.16
CA PHE A 333 5.21 -4.54 -9.73
C PHE A 333 6.16 -5.06 -10.82
N GLY A 334 6.70 -4.12 -11.62
CA GLY A 334 7.59 -4.41 -12.74
C GLY A 334 9.02 -3.89 -12.52
N ARG A 335 9.90 -4.10 -13.50
CA ARG A 335 11.32 -3.73 -13.43
C ARG A 335 11.52 -2.22 -13.35
N TYR A 336 10.72 -1.46 -14.10
CA TYR A 336 10.86 0.00 -14.25
C TYR A 336 9.96 0.82 -13.33
N GLY A 337 8.98 0.19 -12.68
CA GLY A 337 8.11 0.89 -11.74
C GLY A 337 6.91 0.09 -11.26
N PHE A 338 6.09 0.82 -10.54
CA PHE A 338 4.64 0.72 -10.50
C PHE A 338 4.08 1.54 -11.71
N GLU A 339 4.66 1.28 -12.90
CA GLU A 339 4.56 1.96 -14.21
C GLU A 339 4.87 3.50 -14.25
N ALA A 340 5.57 4.14 -15.21
CA ALA A 340 6.78 3.90 -16.03
C ALA A 340 7.15 5.25 -16.75
N ALA A 341 8.37 5.64 -17.16
CA ALA A 341 9.76 5.34 -16.76
C ALA A 341 10.75 6.34 -17.46
N ALA A 342 11.77 6.93 -16.76
CA ALA A 342 12.90 7.67 -17.39
C ALA A 342 14.15 7.81 -16.46
N VAL A 343 15.34 8.04 -17.04
CA VAL A 343 16.68 7.73 -16.46
C VAL A 343 17.63 8.94 -16.35
N THR A 344 18.54 8.99 -15.36
CA THR A 344 19.88 9.64 -15.42
C THR A 344 20.82 9.13 -14.29
N ALA A 345 22.14 9.05 -14.54
CA ALA A 345 23.16 8.57 -13.60
C ALA A 345 24.36 9.55 -13.45
N PHE A 346 25.16 9.41 -12.38
CA PHE A 346 26.43 10.12 -12.15
C PHE A 346 27.38 9.28 -11.25
N GLY A 347 28.70 9.50 -11.33
CA GLY A 347 29.71 8.76 -10.54
C GLY A 347 30.83 9.65 -10.00
N MET A 348 31.47 9.20 -8.91
CA MET A 348 32.54 9.92 -8.21
C MET A 348 33.65 8.94 -7.78
N VAL A 349 34.90 9.42 -7.71
CA VAL A 349 36.08 8.64 -7.27
C VAL A 349 36.48 9.04 -5.84
N ALA A 350 36.75 8.06 -4.99
CA ALA A 350 37.34 8.26 -3.66
C ALA A 350 38.53 7.29 -3.44
N GLY A 351 39.44 7.65 -2.53
CA GLY A 351 40.68 6.90 -2.27
C GLY A 351 40.48 5.57 -1.52
N LEU A 352 41.54 4.75 -1.50
CA LEU A 352 41.54 3.40 -0.91
C LEU A 352 41.23 3.42 0.61
N PRO A 353 40.19 2.70 1.07
CA PRO A 353 39.92 2.52 2.50
C PRO A 353 40.86 1.48 3.17
N PRO A 354 40.91 1.42 4.51
CA PRO A 354 41.61 0.37 5.26
C PRO A 354 40.88 -0.97 5.23
N GLU A 355 41.60 -2.07 5.51
CA GLU A 355 41.04 -3.42 5.57
C GLU A 355 40.02 -3.59 6.72
N GLY A 356 38.98 -4.38 6.46
CA GLY A 356 37.90 -4.71 7.38
C GLY A 356 37.07 -5.90 6.86
N VAL A 357 35.89 -6.12 7.42
CA VAL A 357 34.96 -7.19 7.06
C VAL A 357 33.58 -6.64 6.73
N ALA A 358 32.99 -7.13 5.64
CA ALA A 358 31.59 -6.91 5.31
C ALA A 358 30.80 -8.18 5.59
N ARG A 359 29.67 -8.02 6.27
CA ARG A 359 28.60 -9.03 6.23
C ARG A 359 27.61 -8.68 5.15
N VAL A 360 27.35 -9.64 4.27
CA VAL A 360 26.51 -9.46 3.09
C VAL A 360 25.32 -10.40 3.16
N ALA A 361 24.13 -9.81 3.21
CA ALA A 361 22.86 -10.51 3.12
C ALA A 361 22.30 -10.44 1.69
N GLU A 362 21.89 -11.57 1.16
CA GLU A 362 20.99 -11.66 0.01
C GLU A 362 19.61 -12.06 0.53
N LEU A 363 18.66 -11.13 0.52
CA LEU A 363 17.28 -11.30 0.94
C LEU A 363 16.45 -11.90 -0.20
N ARG A 364 15.56 -12.83 0.12
CA ARG A 364 14.83 -13.63 -0.87
C ARG A 364 13.33 -13.61 -0.58
N PHE A 365 12.60 -12.95 -1.46
CA PHE A 365 11.13 -12.99 -1.48
C PHE A 365 10.71 -14.21 -2.31
N GLY A 366 11.11 -15.40 -1.86
CA GLY A 366 10.93 -16.67 -2.57
C GLY A 366 9.63 -17.42 -2.28
N HIS A 367 8.74 -16.83 -1.49
CA HIS A 367 7.44 -17.37 -1.07
C HIS A 367 6.52 -16.21 -0.67
N PRO A 368 5.23 -16.46 -0.34
CA PRO A 368 4.28 -15.38 -0.10
C PRO A 368 4.74 -14.32 0.90
N TYR A 369 4.49 -13.06 0.55
CA TYR A 369 5.01 -11.88 1.25
C TYR A 369 4.05 -10.68 1.15
N ALA A 370 4.21 -9.72 2.06
CA ALA A 370 3.41 -8.50 2.11
C ALA A 370 4.08 -7.36 1.34
N VAL A 371 3.29 -6.50 0.70
CA VAL A 371 3.75 -5.22 0.13
C VAL A 371 2.86 -4.08 0.62
N VAL A 372 3.44 -2.95 1.00
CA VAL A 372 2.74 -1.72 1.39
C VAL A 372 3.31 -0.53 0.62
N ALA A 373 2.43 0.25 -0.01
CA ALA A 373 2.78 1.48 -0.71
C ALA A 373 2.37 2.70 0.13
N VAL A 374 3.34 3.48 0.59
CA VAL A 374 3.16 4.61 1.50
C VAL A 374 3.60 5.92 0.84
N THR A 375 2.81 6.99 0.95
CA THR A 375 3.17 8.32 0.41
C THR A 375 4.27 9.00 1.22
N THR A 376 5.18 9.70 0.54
CA THR A 376 6.29 10.42 1.15
C THR A 376 6.31 11.87 0.68
N ASP A 377 6.09 12.79 1.61
CA ASP A 377 6.17 14.24 1.37
C ASP A 377 7.26 14.84 2.28
N PRO A 378 8.40 15.34 1.75
CA PRO A 378 9.46 15.97 2.54
C PRO A 378 9.03 17.20 3.33
N ALA A 379 7.97 17.90 2.92
CA ALA A 379 7.43 19.05 3.65
C ALA A 379 6.60 18.65 4.89
N GLY A 380 6.31 17.35 5.06
CA GLY A 380 5.57 16.83 6.20
C GLY A 380 4.07 17.14 6.15
N GLY A 381 3.50 17.32 4.96
CA GLY A 381 2.07 17.53 4.74
C GLY A 381 1.21 16.32 5.12
N PRO A 382 -0.13 16.43 4.98
CA PRO A 382 -1.07 15.47 5.56
C PRO A 382 -0.92 14.04 5.01
N TRP A 383 -0.40 13.90 3.79
CA TRP A 383 -0.10 12.61 3.15
C TRP A 383 1.21 11.97 3.58
N HIS A 384 2.07 12.64 4.36
CA HIS A 384 3.36 12.07 4.75
C HIS A 384 3.20 10.81 5.61
N ALA A 385 3.81 9.72 5.15
CA ALA A 385 3.80 8.39 5.76
C ALA A 385 2.39 7.76 5.89
N LEU A 386 1.48 8.03 4.96
CA LEU A 386 0.18 7.35 4.88
C LEU A 386 0.21 6.14 3.93
N PRO A 387 -0.16 4.92 4.38
CA PRO A 387 -0.30 3.77 3.51
C PRO A 387 -1.56 3.90 2.63
N VAL A 388 -1.38 3.82 1.32
CA VAL A 388 -2.46 3.99 0.33
C VAL A 388 -2.95 2.65 -0.20
N TYR A 389 -2.01 1.73 -0.46
CA TYR A 389 -2.28 0.36 -0.92
C TYR A 389 -1.49 -0.64 -0.11
N SER A 390 -2.02 -1.84 -0.01
CA SER A 390 -1.31 -3.00 0.53
C SER A 390 -1.77 -4.29 -0.14
N ALA A 391 -0.85 -5.23 -0.29
CA ALA A 391 -1.05 -6.45 -1.06
C ALA A 391 -0.41 -7.67 -0.38
N TRP A 392 -1.02 -8.82 -0.59
CA TRP A 392 -0.45 -10.12 -0.27
C TRP A 392 -0.05 -10.81 -1.57
N VAL A 393 1.25 -10.96 -1.79
CA VAL A 393 1.82 -11.53 -3.02
C VAL A 393 1.95 -13.04 -2.84
N ALA A 394 1.04 -13.83 -3.40
CA ALA A 394 1.08 -15.30 -3.34
C ALA A 394 1.28 -15.94 -4.73
N GLU A 395 0.91 -15.24 -5.79
CA GLU A 395 1.00 -15.69 -7.19
C GLU A 395 1.85 -14.69 -7.99
N PRO A 396 3.18 -14.93 -8.12
CA PRO A 396 4.04 -14.09 -8.93
C PRO A 396 3.88 -14.35 -10.42
N GLU A 397 4.30 -13.36 -11.21
CA GLU A 397 4.33 -13.39 -12.67
C GLU A 397 5.76 -13.47 -13.19
N GLU A 398 5.92 -14.03 -14.39
CA GLU A 398 7.17 -13.99 -15.15
C GLU A 398 7.49 -12.55 -15.57
N LEU A 399 8.77 -12.19 -15.59
CA LEU A 399 9.20 -10.89 -16.10
C LEU A 399 8.82 -10.78 -17.59
N PRO A 400 8.12 -9.73 -18.04
CA PRO A 400 7.78 -9.55 -19.45
C PRO A 400 9.01 -9.62 -20.35
N ALA A 401 8.87 -10.26 -21.51
CA ALA A 401 10.01 -10.60 -22.37
C ALA A 401 10.76 -9.36 -22.91
N ASP A 402 10.09 -8.22 -22.96
CA ASP A 402 10.61 -6.89 -23.28
C ASP A 402 11.29 -6.18 -22.09
N GLU A 403 10.94 -6.54 -20.84
CA GLU A 403 11.61 -6.06 -19.61
C GLU A 403 12.84 -6.92 -19.22
N ALA A 404 13.07 -8.07 -19.87
CA ALA A 404 14.12 -9.04 -19.51
C ALA A 404 15.52 -8.79 -20.13
N GLY A 405 15.68 -7.72 -20.93
CA GLY A 405 16.90 -7.41 -21.70
C GLY A 405 17.92 -6.48 -21.02
#